data_AF-A0A1H7SYI5-F1
#
_entry.id   AF-A0A1H7SYI5-F1
#
_cell.length_a   1.000
_cell.length_b   1.000
_cell.length_c   1.000
_cell.angle_alpha   90.00
_cell.angle_beta   90.00
_cell.angle_gamma   90.00
#
_symmetry.space_group_name_H-M   'P 1'
#
loop_
_entity.id
_entity.type
_entity.pdbx_description
1 polymer ?
#
loop_
_entity_poly.entity_id
_entity_poly.type
_entity_poly.pdbx_seq_one_letter_code
_entity_poly.pdbx_strand_id
1 'polypeptide(L)'
;MDKKSKKTVGIAVVFVMIFMGIIIVLNKASVQRALKSINSEYSGGLDRTVTVYDYDGNEITQYTGKIDIEDTETGGKVKFDLDGKRTIIYGGIVIVQEN
;
A
#
# COMPACT_ATOMS: atom_id res chain seq x y z
N MET A 1 4.58 49.25 -2.91
CA MET A 1 3.66 48.13 -2.61
C MET A 1 2.72 48.54 -1.50
N ASP A 2 1.42 48.61 -1.76
CA ASP A 2 0.41 49.08 -0.79
C ASP A 2 0.11 48.01 0.28
N LYS A 3 -0.58 48.42 1.36
CA LYS A 3 -0.84 47.58 2.53
C LYS A 3 -1.69 46.34 2.20
N LYS A 4 -2.55 46.41 1.18
CA LYS A 4 -3.37 45.28 0.70
C LYS A 4 -2.50 44.26 -0.03
N SER A 5 -1.63 44.74 -0.93
CA SER A 5 -0.66 43.89 -1.64
C SER A 5 0.30 43.14 -0.71
N LYS A 6 0.83 43.80 0.34
CA LYS A 6 1.68 43.14 1.35
C LYS A 6 0.97 42.02 2.12
N LYS A 7 -0.32 42.20 2.44
CA LYS A 7 -1.14 41.17 3.10
C LYS A 7 -1.39 39.97 2.19
N THR A 8 -1.71 40.20 0.92
CA THR A 8 -1.90 39.13 -0.07
C THR A 8 -0.63 38.32 -0.28
N VAL A 9 0.53 38.98 -0.40
CA VAL A 9 1.83 38.30 -0.48
C VAL A 9 2.12 37.49 0.79
N GLY A 10 1.86 38.06 1.97
CA GLY A 10 2.03 37.34 3.24
C GLY A 10 1.19 36.07 3.34
N ILE A 11 -0.09 36.13 2.92
CA ILE A 11 -0.97 34.96 2.89
C ILE A 11 -0.44 33.90 1.90
N ALA A 12 -0.03 34.32 0.69
CA ALA A 12 0.51 33.41 -0.30
C ALA A 12 1.78 32.68 0.21
N VAL A 13 2.67 33.40 0.89
CA VAL A 13 3.89 32.83 1.48
C VAL A 13 3.58 31.78 2.57
N VAL A 14 2.57 32.02 3.41
CA VAL A 14 2.12 31.04 4.41
C VAL A 14 1.56 29.78 3.75
N PHE A 15 0.76 29.93 2.70
CA PHE A 15 0.24 28.77 1.95
C PHE A 15 1.35 27.94 1.32
N VAL A 16 2.37 28.58 0.73
CA VAL A 16 3.52 27.87 0.16
C VAL A 16 4.28 27.09 1.24
N MET A 17 4.50 27.68 2.41
CA MET A 17 5.17 26.98 3.52
C MET A 17 4.38 25.77 4.02
N ILE A 18 3.05 25.90 4.15
CA ILE A 18 2.18 24.79 4.54
C ILE A 18 2.24 23.67 3.49
N PHE A 19 2.16 24.03 2.20
CA PHE A 19 2.21 23.07 1.10
C PHE A 19 3.55 22.30 1.07
N MET A 20 4.66 23.01 1.26
CA MET A 20 5.99 22.40 1.36
C MET A 20 6.08 21.43 2.56
N GLY A 21 5.52 21.81 3.70
CA GLY A 21 5.44 20.97 4.89
C GLY A 21 4.68 19.66 4.63
N ILE A 22 3.55 19.74 3.91
CA ILE A 22 2.75 18.57 3.54
C ILE A 22 3.55 17.62 2.64
N ILE A 23 4.24 18.13 1.61
CA ILE A 23 5.08 17.32 0.71
C ILE A 23 6.16 16.56 1.48
N ILE A 24 6.82 17.21 2.45
CA ILE A 24 7.85 16.57 3.27
C ILE A 24 7.28 15.42 4.09
N VAL A 25 6.07 15.58 4.66
CA VAL A 25 5.41 14.52 5.45
C VAL A 25 4.97 13.36 4.55
N LEU A 26 4.41 13.64 3.37
CA LEU A 26 3.94 12.61 2.42
C LEU A 26 5.08 11.73 1.89
N ASN A 27 6.30 12.25 1.80
CA ASN A 27 7.48 11.49 1.36
C ASN A 27 8.04 10.53 2.43
N LYS A 28 7.50 10.50 3.65
CA LYS A 28 7.95 9.54 4.67
C LYS A 28 7.50 8.13 4.29
N ALA A 29 8.40 7.16 4.38
CA ALA A 29 8.11 5.76 4.09
C ALA A 29 6.93 5.19 4.89
N SER A 30 6.73 5.62 6.15
CA SER A 30 5.57 5.23 6.95
C SER A 30 4.24 5.75 6.39
N VAL A 31 4.23 6.98 5.87
CA VAL A 31 3.04 7.59 5.26
C VAL A 31 2.75 6.93 3.93
N GLN A 32 3.77 6.65 3.12
CA GLN A 32 3.59 5.88 1.88
C GLN A 32 3.01 4.49 2.15
N ARG A 33 3.47 3.78 3.19
CA ARG A 33 2.86 2.51 3.60
C ARG A 33 1.41 2.67 4.03
N ALA A 34 1.09 3.68 4.83
CA ALA A 34 -0.28 3.96 5.24
C ALA A 34 -1.19 4.26 4.04
N LEU A 35 -0.71 5.06 3.08
CA LEU A 35 -1.43 5.33 1.83
C LEU A 35 -1.65 4.06 1.00
N LYS A 36 -0.67 3.15 0.95
CA LYS A 36 -0.84 1.84 0.30
C LYS A 36 -1.90 0.98 1.00
N SER A 37 -1.90 0.93 2.33
CA SER A 37 -2.92 0.21 3.10
C SER A 37 -4.32 0.75 2.81
N ILE A 38 -4.48 2.07 2.84
CA ILE A 38 -5.72 2.77 2.48
C ILE A 38 -6.13 2.40 1.04
N ASN A 39 -5.20 2.49 0.08
CA ASN A 39 -5.49 2.16 -1.31
C ASN A 39 -5.90 0.69 -1.49
N SER A 40 -5.24 -0.25 -0.82
CA SER A 40 -5.60 -1.68 -0.83
C SER A 40 -7.04 -1.87 -0.36
N GLU A 41 -7.41 -1.25 0.76
CA GLU A 41 -8.75 -1.36 1.33
C GLU A 41 -9.83 -0.78 0.41
N TYR A 42 -9.61 0.43 -0.13
CA TYR A 42 -10.61 1.10 -0.98
C TYR A 42 -10.74 0.50 -2.37
N SER A 43 -9.65 0.00 -2.94
CA SER A 43 -9.69 -0.55 -4.29
C SER A 43 -10.02 -2.04 -4.29
N GLY A 44 -9.95 -2.74 -3.15
CA GLY A 44 -10.12 -4.19 -3.05
C GLY A 44 -8.86 -4.97 -3.42
N GLY A 45 -7.71 -4.62 -2.83
CA GLY A 45 -6.39 -5.24 -3.04
C GLY A 45 -5.39 -4.37 -3.80
N LEU A 46 -4.16 -4.83 -3.96
CA LEU A 46 -3.16 -4.19 -4.84
C LEU A 46 -2.78 -5.15 -5.97
N ASP A 47 -2.20 -4.63 -7.05
CA ASP A 47 -1.58 -5.49 -8.07
C ASP A 47 -0.38 -6.20 -7.46
N ARG A 48 -0.51 -7.52 -7.30
CA ARG A 48 0.44 -8.36 -6.59
C ARG A 48 0.60 -9.69 -7.29
N THR A 49 1.79 -10.24 -7.15
CA THR A 49 2.11 -11.63 -7.45
C THR A 49 2.34 -12.39 -6.14
N VAL A 50 1.52 -13.42 -5.92
CA VAL A 50 1.63 -14.36 -4.79
C VAL A 50 2.27 -15.63 -5.31
N THR A 51 3.46 -15.96 -4.80
CA THR A 51 4.16 -17.19 -5.16
C THR A 51 4.23 -18.11 -3.95
N VAL A 52 3.83 -19.36 -4.14
CA VAL A 52 3.82 -20.40 -3.10
C VAL A 52 4.96 -21.36 -3.39
N TYR A 53 5.76 -21.63 -2.37
CA TYR A 53 6.92 -22.51 -2.47
C TYR A 53 6.75 -23.73 -1.56
N ASP A 54 7.37 -24.84 -1.96
CA ASP A 54 7.63 -25.95 -1.07
C ASP A 54 8.76 -25.62 -0.07
N TYR A 55 9.03 -26.54 0.85
CA TYR A 55 10.07 -26.35 1.86
C TYR A 55 11.50 -26.45 1.32
N ASP A 56 11.66 -26.97 0.11
CA ASP A 56 12.95 -27.04 -0.60
C ASP A 56 13.20 -25.76 -1.43
N GLY A 57 12.22 -24.84 -1.49
CA GLY A 57 12.30 -23.58 -2.21
C GLY A 57 11.86 -23.67 -3.68
N ASN A 58 11.23 -24.77 -4.10
CA ASN A 58 10.67 -24.88 -5.45
C ASN A 58 9.29 -24.23 -5.51
N GLU A 59 9.01 -23.53 -6.60
CA GLU A 59 7.70 -22.94 -6.84
C GLU A 59 6.64 -24.04 -7.04
N ILE A 60 5.58 -23.98 -6.24
CA ILE A 60 4.40 -24.83 -6.38
C ILE A 60 3.40 -24.16 -7.34
N THR A 61 3.16 -22.87 -7.13
CA THR A 61 2.19 -22.10 -7.93
C THR A 61 2.37 -20.60 -7.76
N GLN A 62 1.80 -19.84 -8.70
CA GLN A 62 1.81 -18.39 -8.72
C GLN A 62 0.43 -17.83 -9.09
N TYR A 63 0.04 -16.76 -8.40
CA TYR A 63 -1.18 -15.99 -8.67
C TYR A 63 -0.80 -14.54 -8.91
N THR A 64 -1.30 -13.93 -9.98
CA THR A 64 -1.04 -12.52 -10.30
C THR A 64 -2.35 -11.80 -10.53
N GLY A 65 -2.49 -10.64 -9.92
CA GLY A 65 -3.64 -9.76 -10.13
C GLY A 65 -3.90 -8.85 -8.95
N LYS A 66 -5.12 -8.33 -8.89
CA LYS A 66 -5.55 -7.43 -7.81
C LYS A 66 -5.93 -8.25 -6.58
N ILE A 67 -5.02 -8.36 -5.63
CA ILE A 67 -5.12 -9.29 -4.50
C ILE A 67 -5.09 -8.50 -3.20
N ASP A 68 -6.08 -8.70 -2.34
CA ASP A 68 -6.04 -8.29 -0.94
C ASP A 68 -5.68 -9.47 -0.06
N ILE A 69 -4.66 -9.32 0.78
CA ILE A 69 -4.14 -10.41 1.61
C ILE A 69 -4.52 -10.16 3.04
N GLU A 70 -5.18 -11.16 3.61
CA GLU A 70 -5.44 -11.23 5.04
C GLU A 70 -4.50 -12.27 5.64
N ASP A 71 -3.43 -11.79 6.28
CA ASP A 71 -2.64 -12.59 7.18
C ASP A 71 -3.42 -12.76 8.47
N THR A 72 -3.68 -13.99 8.88
CA THR A 72 -4.40 -14.20 10.13
C THR A 72 -3.45 -14.25 11.31
N GLU A 73 -3.86 -13.61 12.40
CA GLU A 73 -3.08 -13.35 13.61
C GLU A 73 -2.38 -14.57 14.22
N THR A 74 -2.86 -15.79 13.93
CA THR A 74 -2.30 -17.04 14.46
C THR A 74 -1.15 -17.61 13.63
N GLY A 75 -0.71 -16.93 12.55
CA GLY A 75 0.51 -17.24 11.81
C GLY A 75 0.52 -18.66 11.25
N GLY A 76 -0.13 -18.88 10.12
CA GLY A 76 -0.18 -20.22 9.52
C GLY A 76 -1.20 -20.39 8.39
N LYS A 77 -1.96 -19.35 8.07
CA LYS A 77 -2.78 -19.33 6.86
C LYS A 77 -2.67 -17.98 6.15
N VAL A 78 -2.55 -18.04 4.83
CA VAL A 78 -2.68 -16.90 3.91
C VAL A 78 -3.98 -17.06 3.16
N LYS A 79 -4.81 -16.02 3.15
CA LYS A 79 -6.12 -16.02 2.49
C LYS A 79 -6.22 -14.82 1.57
N PHE A 80 -6.68 -15.05 0.35
CA PHE A 80 -7.00 -14.00 -0.60
C PHE A 80 -8.06 -14.45 -1.60
N ASP A 81 -8.71 -13.47 -2.22
CA ASP A 81 -9.68 -13.68 -3.29
C ASP A 81 -9.09 -13.15 -4.61
N LEU A 82 -9.27 -13.91 -5.69
CA LEU A 82 -8.85 -13.55 -7.05
C LEU A 82 -9.91 -14.06 -8.03
N ASP A 83 -10.40 -13.19 -8.92
CA ASP A 83 -11.41 -13.51 -9.94
C ASP A 83 -12.66 -14.23 -9.38
N GLY A 84 -13.12 -13.82 -8.20
CA GLY A 84 -14.27 -14.40 -7.52
C GLY A 84 -14.02 -15.77 -6.87
N LYS A 85 -12.78 -16.26 -6.87
CA LYS A 85 -12.37 -17.51 -6.20
C LYS A 85 -11.52 -17.19 -4.97
N ARG A 86 -11.80 -17.90 -3.88
CA ARG A 86 -11.03 -17.83 -2.65
C ARG A 86 -9.93 -18.89 -2.62
N THR A 87 -8.70 -18.46 -2.38
CA THR A 87 -7.56 -19.34 -2.10
C THR A 87 -7.18 -19.23 -0.64
N ILE A 88 -6.97 -20.37 0.01
CA ILE A 88 -6.48 -20.47 1.40
C ILE A 88 -5.29 -21.42 1.41
N ILE A 89 -4.14 -20.93 1.84
CA ILE A 89 -2.91 -21.72 1.95
C ILE A 89 -2.65 -21.96 3.43
N TYR A 90 -2.48 -23.22 3.82
CA TYR A 90 -2.16 -23.62 5.20
C TYR A 90 -0.70 -24.05 5.30
N GLY A 91 0.08 -23.39 6.16
CA GLY A 91 1.45 -23.79 6.49
C GLY A 91 2.42 -23.86 5.30
N GLY A 92 2.36 -22.90 4.37
CA GLY A 92 3.26 -22.81 3.22
C GLY A 92 4.18 -21.59 3.28
N ILE A 93 5.28 -21.63 2.52
CA ILE A 93 6.13 -20.46 2.28
C ILE A 93 5.46 -19.64 1.17
N VAL A 94 5.03 -18.42 1.51
CA VAL A 94 4.33 -17.53 0.57
C VAL A 94 5.08 -16.22 0.47
N ILE A 95 5.44 -15.83 -0.76
CA ILE A 95 6.00 -14.51 -1.07
C ILE A 95 4.94 -13.69 -1.79
N VAL A 96 4.70 -12.49 -1.29
CA VAL A 96 3.74 -11.54 -1.83
C VAL A 96 4.51 -10.33 -2.32
N GLN A 97 4.55 -10.14 -3.63
CA GLN A 97 5.25 -9.05 -4.27
C GLN A 97 4.22 -8.08 -4.86
N GLU A 98 4.32 -6.79 -4.55
CA GLU A 98 3.57 -5.74 -5.27
C GLU A 98 4.29 -5.43 -6.60
N ASN A 99 3.51 -5.26 -7.68
CA ASN A 99 3.98 -4.99 -9.04
C ASN A 99 4.06 -3.49 -9.36
#